data_AF-A0A1J3ELT5-F1
#
_entry.id   AF-A0A1J3ELT5-F1
#
_cell.length_a   1.000
_cell.length_b   1.000
_cell.length_c   1.000
_cell.angle_alpha   90.00
_cell.angle_beta   90.00
_cell.angle_gamma   90.00
#
_symmetry.space_group_name_H-M   'P 1'
#
loop_
_entity.id
_entity.type
_entity.pdbx_description
1 polymer ?
#
loop_
_entity_poly.entity_id
_entity_poly.type
_entity_poly.pdbx_seq_one_letter_code
_entity_poly.pdbx_strand_id
1 'polypeptide(L)'
;MAAKEIADGSNSNDAGLNRDPCPICLGTILEESYLDTCFHKFCFKCIKRWIKVVSSKVSKQLSSVKCPLCKTENLSIIHNYDGHSFDRHYINRNITDGFVLTKEQRYRLQCYYTESGFLAAVFDVPRFWKFKRFLQPNWSLEAWLRRELQALMQDEDVNIVLHHLVGVMDSFCKRIEQRHKQEAISAETIQEQFKSVVAEAARPFVMARTDRFVDEVELFLASGLNTEAYDAVYKQRLRLNNTIGINAGNEAREEEGVDNRRSRASPYLFIFEQDSD
;
A
#
# COMPACT_ATOMS: atom_id res chain seq x y z
N MET A 1 -65.99 16.78 -24.77
CA MET A 1 -66.14 16.04 -26.04
C MET A 1 -64.85 16.26 -26.82
N ALA A 2 -63.96 15.27 -26.74
CA ALA A 2 -63.64 14.34 -27.84
C ALA A 2 -62.67 15.02 -28.83
N ALA A 3 -61.36 14.90 -28.62
CA ALA A 3 -60.54 13.77 -29.03
C ALA A 3 -60.48 13.62 -30.57
N LYS A 4 -59.33 13.97 -31.15
CA LYS A 4 -58.82 13.24 -32.31
C LYS A 4 -57.30 13.30 -32.31
N GLU A 5 -56.72 12.14 -32.07
CA GLU A 5 -55.30 11.84 -32.11
C GLU A 5 -55.10 10.70 -33.13
N ILE A 6 -53.85 10.54 -33.59
CA ILE A 6 -53.24 9.38 -34.27
C ILE A 6 -53.50 9.32 -35.80
N ALA A 7 -52.56 9.07 -36.72
CA ALA A 7 -51.09 8.95 -36.82
C ALA A 7 -50.80 9.09 -38.36
N ASP A 8 -49.60 9.14 -38.94
CA ASP A 8 -48.38 8.36 -38.76
C ASP A 8 -47.33 8.98 -39.71
N GLY A 9 -46.05 8.93 -39.32
CA GLY A 9 -44.98 9.59 -40.05
C GLY A 9 -43.61 9.35 -39.42
N SER A 10 -43.21 8.08 -39.36
CA SER A 10 -41.84 7.66 -39.03
C SER A 10 -40.81 8.30 -39.96
N ASN A 11 -39.82 9.04 -39.44
CA ASN A 11 -38.41 8.79 -39.71
C ASN A 11 -37.42 9.70 -38.96
N SER A 12 -36.31 9.04 -38.61
CA SER A 12 -34.95 9.54 -38.45
C SER A 12 -34.64 10.56 -37.35
N ASN A 13 -34.17 10.02 -36.22
CA ASN A 13 -32.86 10.32 -35.64
C ASN A 13 -32.09 11.45 -36.34
N ASP A 14 -32.09 12.65 -35.77
CA ASP A 14 -30.93 13.53 -35.80
C ASP A 14 -30.96 14.50 -34.62
N ALA A 15 -30.66 14.00 -33.43
CA ALA A 15 -30.18 14.84 -32.35
C ALA A 15 -28.72 15.19 -32.66
N GLY A 16 -28.54 16.06 -33.66
CA GLY A 16 -27.27 16.66 -34.06
C GLY A 16 -26.74 17.55 -32.94
N LEU A 17 -26.21 16.93 -31.88
CA LEU A 17 -25.23 17.57 -31.03
C LEU A 17 -23.93 17.57 -31.83
N ASN A 18 -23.63 18.72 -32.42
CA ASN A 18 -22.29 19.11 -32.87
C ASN A 18 -21.28 18.76 -31.78
N ARG A 19 -20.77 17.54 -31.78
CA ARG A 19 -19.63 17.16 -30.96
C ARG A 19 -18.44 17.46 -31.84
N ASP A 20 -17.84 18.62 -31.61
CA ASP A 20 -16.58 18.98 -32.26
C ASP A 20 -15.65 17.76 -32.25
N PRO A 21 -15.08 17.37 -33.40
CA PRO A 21 -14.23 16.20 -33.47
C PRO A 21 -13.05 16.37 -32.52
N CYS A 22 -12.55 15.27 -31.98
CA CYS A 22 -11.38 15.31 -31.12
C CYS A 22 -10.22 15.99 -31.86
N PRO A 23 -9.62 17.07 -31.33
CA PRO A 23 -8.55 17.78 -32.03
C PRO A 23 -7.26 16.98 -32.24
N ILE A 24 -7.15 15.80 -31.62
CA ILE A 24 -5.98 14.92 -31.70
C ILE A 24 -6.17 13.83 -32.75
N CYS A 25 -7.30 13.09 -32.71
CA CYS A 25 -7.57 12.01 -33.66
C CYS A 25 -8.49 12.40 -34.82
N LEU A 26 -9.05 13.61 -34.80
CA LEU A 26 -10.01 14.15 -35.77
C LEU A 26 -11.32 13.35 -35.90
N GLY A 27 -11.53 12.35 -35.05
CA GLY A 27 -12.73 11.52 -35.00
C GLY A 27 -13.72 11.96 -33.93
N THR A 28 -14.79 11.20 -33.75
CA THR A 28 -15.76 11.41 -32.66
C THR A 28 -15.08 11.26 -31.29
N ILE A 29 -15.50 12.08 -30.33
CA ILE A 29 -14.93 12.02 -28.98
C ILE A 29 -15.43 10.77 -28.26
N LEU A 30 -14.50 9.87 -27.91
CA LEU A 30 -14.74 8.67 -27.10
C LEU A 30 -14.10 8.85 -25.72
N GLU A 31 -14.82 8.50 -24.65
CA GLU A 31 -14.40 8.73 -23.26
C GLU A 31 -14.03 10.21 -23.06
N GLU A 32 -15.05 11.07 -23.00
CA GLU A 32 -14.85 12.52 -22.96
C GLU A 32 -14.00 12.94 -21.76
N SER A 33 -12.99 13.77 -22.04
CA SER A 33 -12.05 14.25 -21.05
C SER A 33 -11.72 15.71 -21.26
N TYR A 34 -11.34 16.38 -20.17
CA TYR A 34 -11.09 17.81 -20.12
C TYR A 34 -9.74 18.05 -19.44
N LEU A 35 -8.98 19.02 -19.93
CA LEU A 35 -7.84 19.53 -19.17
C LEU A 35 -8.33 20.47 -18.06
N ASP A 36 -7.64 20.49 -16.93
CA ASP A 36 -8.12 21.13 -15.70
C ASP A 36 -8.10 22.67 -15.67
N THR A 37 -7.16 23.31 -16.37
CA THR A 37 -7.07 24.78 -16.42
C THR A 37 -7.90 25.35 -17.54
N CYS A 38 -7.82 24.76 -18.74
CA CYS A 38 -8.44 25.34 -19.94
C CYS A 38 -9.73 24.65 -20.38
N PHE A 39 -10.13 23.53 -19.76
CA PHE A 39 -11.36 22.78 -20.04
C PHE A 39 -11.58 22.40 -21.51
N HIS A 40 -10.50 22.36 -22.30
CA HIS A 40 -10.56 21.89 -23.67
C HIS A 40 -10.78 20.37 -23.71
N LYS A 41 -11.65 19.94 -24.63
CA LYS A 41 -12.19 18.60 -24.70
C LYS A 41 -11.41 17.70 -25.66
N PHE A 42 -11.14 16.47 -25.23
CA PHE A 42 -10.45 15.44 -26.03
C PHE A 42 -10.98 14.04 -25.71
N CYS A 43 -10.66 13.05 -26.54
CA CYS A 43 -10.75 11.65 -26.11
C CYS A 43 -9.72 11.41 -25.00
N PHE A 44 -10.11 10.74 -23.93
CA PHE A 44 -9.22 10.45 -22.81
C PHE A 44 -7.91 9.77 -23.24
N LYS A 45 -8.01 8.75 -24.11
CA LYS A 45 -6.87 8.02 -24.66
C LYS A 45 -5.95 8.91 -25.51
N CYS A 46 -6.54 9.84 -26.28
CA CYS A 46 -5.78 10.74 -27.16
C CYS A 46 -4.96 11.74 -26.36
N ILE A 47 -5.57 12.43 -25.39
CA ILE A 47 -4.85 13.40 -24.57
C ILE A 47 -3.80 12.73 -23.69
N LYS A 48 -4.09 11.54 -23.16
CA LYS A 48 -3.12 10.73 -22.39
C LYS A 48 -1.91 10.34 -23.24
N ARG A 49 -2.10 9.93 -24.51
CA ARG A 49 -1.00 9.60 -25.42
C ARG A 49 -0.18 10.83 -25.79
N TRP A 50 -0.83 11.97 -26.04
CA TRP A 50 -0.15 13.25 -26.30
C TRP A 50 0.82 13.61 -25.17
N ILE A 51 0.35 13.55 -23.92
CA ILE A 51 1.17 13.83 -22.74
C ILE A 51 2.39 12.90 -22.71
N LYS A 52 2.21 11.59 -22.93
CA LYS A 52 3.32 10.62 -22.98
C LYS A 52 4.39 10.98 -24.02
N VAL A 53 3.98 11.44 -25.21
CA VAL A 53 4.90 11.83 -26.29
C VAL A 53 5.61 13.16 -26.01
N VAL A 54 4.94 14.11 -25.37
CA VAL A 54 5.57 15.37 -24.96
C VAL A 54 6.57 15.14 -23.83
N SER A 55 6.21 14.31 -22.85
CA SER A 55 7.08 13.95 -21.73
C SER A 55 8.34 13.21 -22.17
N SER A 56 8.29 12.40 -23.23
CA SER A 56 9.47 11.66 -23.72
C SER A 56 10.54 12.53 -24.39
N LYS A 57 10.25 13.81 -24.68
CA LYS A 57 11.17 14.75 -25.34
C LYS A 57 11.95 15.62 -24.36
N VAL A 58 11.60 15.59 -23.08
CA VAL A 58 12.23 16.42 -22.04
C VAL A 58 13.01 15.51 -21.10
N SER A 59 14.29 15.80 -20.89
CA SER A 59 15.17 14.99 -20.01
C SER A 59 14.76 15.01 -18.53
N LYS A 60 13.79 15.87 -18.16
CA LYS A 60 13.25 16.03 -16.80
C LYS A 60 11.73 15.83 -16.85
N GLN A 61 11.19 15.11 -15.87
CA GLN A 61 9.76 14.84 -15.76
C GLN A 61 8.94 16.12 -15.65
N LEU A 62 7.89 16.23 -16.46
CA LEU A 62 7.01 17.39 -16.54
C LEU A 62 5.94 17.33 -15.44
N SER A 63 5.90 18.36 -14.60
CA SER A 63 4.85 18.55 -13.60
C SER A 63 3.56 19.14 -14.19
N SER A 64 3.63 19.69 -15.40
CA SER A 64 2.52 20.27 -16.15
C SER A 64 2.62 19.92 -17.64
N VAL A 65 1.52 19.96 -18.38
CA VAL A 65 1.54 19.85 -19.85
C VAL A 65 0.87 21.06 -20.48
N LYS A 66 1.38 21.47 -21.64
CA LYS A 66 0.71 22.46 -22.48
C LYS A 66 -0.43 21.82 -23.27
N CYS A 67 -1.60 22.45 -23.22
CA CYS A 67 -2.76 22.05 -24.01
C CYS A 67 -2.40 22.03 -25.52
N PRO A 68 -2.78 20.98 -26.27
CA PRO A 68 -2.56 20.93 -27.72
C PRO A 68 -3.17 22.12 -28.47
N LEU A 69 -4.35 22.57 -28.02
CA LEU A 69 -5.13 23.63 -28.64
C LEU A 69 -4.63 25.03 -28.28
N CYS A 70 -4.71 25.41 -27.01
CA CYS A 70 -4.47 26.80 -26.58
C CYS A 70 -3.10 27.04 -25.92
N LYS A 71 -2.28 25.98 -25.78
CA LYS A 71 -0.96 26.01 -25.12
C LYS A 71 -0.95 26.38 -23.63
N THR A 72 -2.10 26.60 -23.01
CA THR A 72 -2.23 26.79 -21.55
C THR A 72 -1.65 25.60 -20.79
N GLU A 73 -1.00 25.87 -19.66
CA GLU A 73 -0.49 24.83 -18.77
C GLU A 73 -1.61 24.19 -17.93
N ASN A 74 -1.55 22.87 -17.81
CA ASN A 74 -2.53 22.05 -17.12
C ASN A 74 -1.79 21.03 -16.24
N LEU A 75 -2.39 20.68 -15.10
CA LEU A 75 -1.80 19.78 -14.10
C LEU A 75 -2.46 18.40 -14.09
N SER A 76 -3.67 18.28 -14.66
CA SER A 76 -4.45 17.06 -14.66
C SER A 76 -5.46 16.98 -15.81
N ILE A 77 -5.96 15.77 -16.05
CA ILE A 77 -7.05 15.45 -16.96
C ILE A 77 -8.25 15.03 -16.12
N ILE A 78 -9.39 15.66 -16.31
CA ILE A 78 -10.68 15.29 -15.73
C ILE A 78 -11.40 14.36 -16.71
N HIS A 79 -11.92 13.22 -16.25
CA HIS A 79 -12.64 12.24 -17.06
C HIS A 79 -13.73 11.52 -16.25
N ASN A 80 -14.50 10.63 -16.88
CA ASN A 80 -15.59 9.88 -16.26
C ASN A 80 -16.61 10.78 -15.53
N TYR A 81 -16.91 11.95 -16.08
CA TYR A 81 -17.91 12.84 -15.50
C TYR A 81 -19.32 12.32 -15.78
N ASP A 82 -20.07 12.01 -14.73
CA ASP A 82 -21.44 11.50 -14.79
C ASP A 82 -22.51 12.55 -14.39
N GLY A 83 -22.10 13.81 -14.20
CA GLY A 83 -22.97 14.89 -13.73
C GLY A 83 -22.80 15.21 -12.24
N HIS A 84 -22.44 14.22 -11.43
CA HIS A 84 -22.33 14.33 -9.97
C HIS A 84 -20.92 14.09 -9.44
N SER A 85 -20.11 13.33 -10.17
CA SER A 85 -18.76 12.93 -9.80
C SER A 85 -17.83 12.97 -11.02
N PHE A 86 -16.53 13.04 -10.78
CA PHE A 86 -15.52 12.95 -11.82
C PHE A 86 -14.26 12.29 -11.30
N ASP A 87 -13.52 11.66 -12.21
CA ASP A 87 -12.18 11.16 -11.96
C ASP A 87 -11.14 12.18 -12.43
N ARG A 88 -10.01 12.26 -11.72
CA ARG A 88 -8.91 13.16 -12.06
C ARG A 88 -7.60 12.39 -12.22
N HIS A 89 -7.02 12.47 -13.41
CA HIS A 89 -5.73 11.90 -13.77
C HIS A 89 -4.66 13.00 -13.80
N TYR A 90 -3.85 13.09 -12.74
CA TYR A 90 -2.77 14.07 -12.66
C TYR A 90 -1.63 13.73 -13.63
N ILE A 91 -1.14 14.76 -14.34
CA ILE A 91 -0.03 14.67 -15.31
C ILE A 91 1.27 14.35 -14.57
N ASN A 92 1.44 14.99 -13.41
CA ASN A 92 2.40 14.55 -12.42
C ASN A 92 1.78 13.44 -11.57
N ARG A 93 1.72 12.23 -12.12
CA ARG A 93 1.90 11.10 -11.23
C ARG A 93 3.40 10.95 -11.08
N ASN A 94 3.89 11.50 -9.99
CA ASN A 94 5.13 11.07 -9.40
C ASN A 94 5.07 9.55 -9.23
N ILE A 95 5.52 8.83 -10.26
CA ILE A 95 6.07 7.47 -10.10
C ILE A 95 7.53 7.59 -9.61
N THR A 96 8.05 8.82 -9.51
CA THR A 96 9.38 9.19 -9.03
C THR A 96 9.38 9.94 -7.68
N ASP A 97 8.22 10.24 -7.10
CA ASP A 97 8.05 10.76 -5.71
C ASP A 97 6.85 10.07 -5.00
N GLY A 98 6.26 9.07 -5.65
CA GLY A 98 5.57 8.03 -4.90
C GLY A 98 6.70 7.21 -4.32
N PHE A 99 6.92 7.30 -3.01
CA PHE A 99 7.95 6.55 -2.30
C PHE A 99 8.06 5.12 -2.86
N VAL A 100 9.11 4.88 -3.65
CA VAL A 100 9.33 3.58 -4.28
C VAL A 100 9.96 2.71 -3.22
N LEU A 101 9.16 1.79 -2.66
CA LEU A 101 9.65 0.84 -1.68
C LEU A 101 10.95 0.19 -2.18
N THR A 102 11.99 0.16 -1.36
CA THR A 102 13.20 -0.61 -1.67
C THR A 102 12.87 -2.10 -1.76
N LYS A 103 13.79 -2.91 -2.28
CA LYS A 103 13.61 -4.36 -2.33
C LYS A 103 13.33 -4.95 -0.93
N GLU A 104 13.98 -4.40 0.09
CA GLU A 104 13.85 -4.79 1.49
C GLU A 104 12.48 -4.39 2.05
N GLN A 105 12.02 -3.17 1.76
CA GLN A 105 10.70 -2.69 2.20
C GLN A 105 9.57 -3.45 1.51
N ARG A 106 9.69 -3.78 0.22
CA ARG A 106 8.72 -4.63 -0.50
C ARG A 106 8.65 -6.02 0.11
N TYR A 107 9.82 -6.63 0.36
CA TYR A 107 9.90 -7.93 1.02
C TYR A 107 9.22 -7.91 2.38
N ARG A 108 9.50 -6.88 3.20
CA ARG A 108 8.86 -6.73 4.51
C ARG A 108 7.37 -6.49 4.41
N LEU A 109 6.90 -5.63 3.51
CA LEU A 109 5.47 -5.44 3.27
C LEU A 109 4.79 -6.77 2.91
N GLN A 110 5.40 -7.58 2.04
CA GLN A 110 4.91 -8.90 1.70
C GLN A 110 4.81 -9.81 2.93
N CYS A 111 5.79 -9.74 3.83
CA CYS A 111 5.75 -10.48 5.09
C CYS A 111 4.50 -10.16 5.91
N TYR A 112 3.95 -8.93 5.88
CA TYR A 112 2.68 -8.59 6.56
C TYR A 112 1.43 -9.25 5.98
N TYR A 113 1.52 -9.86 4.79
CA TYR A 113 0.42 -10.55 4.13
C TYR A 113 0.58 -12.08 4.09
N THR A 114 1.75 -12.62 4.45
CA THR A 114 2.02 -14.06 4.51
C THR A 114 1.52 -14.67 5.83
N GLU A 115 1.29 -15.98 5.94
CA GLU A 115 0.88 -16.63 7.20
C GLU A 115 1.83 -16.30 8.37
N SER A 116 1.25 -16.02 9.54
CA SER A 116 1.94 -15.67 10.79
C SER A 116 2.36 -16.90 11.59
N GLY A 117 3.27 -16.72 12.56
CA GLY A 117 3.51 -17.71 13.64
C GLY A 117 4.76 -18.57 13.52
N PHE A 118 5.45 -18.57 12.38
CA PHE A 118 6.66 -19.40 12.21
C PHE A 118 7.92 -18.88 12.91
N LEU A 119 7.94 -17.61 13.30
CA LEU A 119 9.07 -17.00 14.03
C LEU A 119 8.92 -17.05 15.54
N ALA A 120 7.68 -17.19 16.05
CA ALA A 120 7.43 -17.27 17.48
C ALA A 120 8.14 -18.47 18.14
N ALA A 121 8.37 -19.54 17.37
CA ALA A 121 9.14 -20.71 17.83
C ALA A 121 10.66 -20.51 17.81
N VAL A 122 11.17 -19.43 17.18
CA VAL A 122 12.61 -19.19 16.99
C VAL A 122 13.17 -18.30 18.09
N PHE A 123 12.41 -17.29 18.49
CA PHE A 123 12.83 -16.33 19.50
C PHE A 123 12.15 -16.63 20.83
N ASP A 124 12.94 -16.59 21.91
CA ASP A 124 12.46 -16.86 23.26
C ASP A 124 11.82 -15.59 23.86
N VAL A 125 10.64 -15.23 23.33
CA VAL A 125 9.83 -14.10 23.78
C VAL A 125 9.51 -14.19 25.28
N PRO A 126 9.13 -15.36 25.85
CA PRO A 126 8.91 -15.46 27.29
C PRO A 126 10.16 -15.11 28.12
N ARG A 127 11.35 -15.59 27.74
CA ARG A 127 12.58 -15.19 28.44
C ARG A 127 12.89 -13.70 28.27
N PHE A 128 12.63 -13.12 27.10
CA PHE A 128 12.85 -11.70 26.86
C PHE A 128 12.10 -10.82 27.88
N TRP A 129 10.81 -11.10 28.11
CA TRP A 129 10.00 -10.39 29.11
C TRP A 129 10.40 -10.71 30.54
N LYS A 130 10.64 -12.00 30.84
CA LYS A 130 11.07 -12.44 32.18
C LYS A 130 12.34 -11.75 32.64
N PHE A 131 13.31 -11.56 31.74
CA PHE A 131 14.58 -10.89 32.03
C PHE A 131 14.56 -9.38 31.74
N LYS A 132 13.40 -8.81 31.38
CA LYS A 132 13.22 -7.37 31.09
C LYS A 132 14.24 -6.82 30.10
N ARG A 133 14.60 -7.62 29.10
CA ARG A 133 15.60 -7.23 28.08
C ARG A 133 15.14 -6.04 27.23
N PHE A 134 13.84 -5.74 27.20
CA PHE A 134 13.28 -4.54 26.55
C PHE A 134 13.79 -3.22 27.10
N LEU A 135 14.35 -3.20 28.32
CA LEU A 135 14.98 -2.00 28.92
C LEU A 135 16.36 -1.70 28.33
N GLN A 136 16.98 -2.67 27.64
CA GLN A 136 18.28 -2.46 27.04
C GLN A 136 18.15 -1.62 25.76
N PRO A 137 19.10 -0.70 25.51
CA PRO A 137 19.07 0.11 24.30
C PRO A 137 19.23 -0.77 23.07
N ASN A 138 18.32 -0.62 22.11
CA ASN A 138 18.39 -1.26 20.81
C ASN A 138 18.66 -0.21 19.74
N TRP A 139 19.94 -0.06 19.38
CA TRP A 139 20.40 0.94 18.39
C TRP A 139 19.84 0.69 16.98
N SER A 140 19.38 -0.53 16.68
CA SER A 140 18.76 -0.88 15.40
C SER A 140 17.25 -0.67 15.39
N LEU A 141 16.60 -0.44 16.55
CA LEU A 141 15.15 -0.29 16.65
C LEU A 141 14.62 0.86 15.82
N GLU A 142 15.25 2.03 15.87
CA GLU A 142 14.79 3.19 15.12
C GLU A 142 14.88 2.96 13.60
N ALA A 143 15.99 2.40 13.14
CA ALA A 143 16.20 2.08 11.73
C ALA A 143 15.21 1.00 11.24
N TRP A 144 14.95 -0.01 12.06
CA TRP A 144 13.96 -1.04 11.78
C TRP A 144 12.55 -0.44 11.72
N LEU A 145 12.13 0.31 12.75
CA LEU A 145 10.81 0.97 12.80
C LEU A 145 10.60 1.89 11.60
N ARG A 146 11.61 2.69 11.24
CA ARG A 146 11.57 3.56 10.06
C ARG A 146 11.23 2.76 8.81
N ARG A 147 11.93 1.64 8.58
CA ARG A 147 11.70 0.77 7.42
C ARG A 147 10.31 0.15 7.44
N GLU A 148 9.85 -0.35 8.59
CA GLU A 148 8.53 -0.98 8.71
C GLU A 148 7.40 0.04 8.49
N LEU A 149 7.52 1.25 9.07
CA LEU A 149 6.58 2.34 8.84
C LEU A 149 6.57 2.76 7.38
N GLN A 150 7.74 2.94 6.76
CA GLN A 150 7.86 3.23 5.34
C GLN A 150 7.17 2.18 4.47
N ALA A 151 7.38 0.89 4.76
CA ALA A 151 6.74 -0.21 4.06
C ALA A 151 5.21 -0.22 4.24
N LEU A 152 4.73 0.02 5.46
CA LEU A 152 3.31 -0.05 5.79
C LEU A 152 2.55 1.19 5.30
N MET A 153 3.06 2.38 5.57
CA MET A 153 2.47 3.66 5.19
C MET A 153 2.68 3.98 3.70
N GLN A 154 3.67 3.36 3.06
CA GLN A 154 4.09 3.65 1.68
C GLN A 154 4.43 5.14 1.49
N ASP A 155 5.09 5.70 2.51
CA ASP A 155 5.48 7.10 2.60
C ASP A 155 6.95 7.18 3.01
N GLU A 156 7.68 8.15 2.46
CA GLU A 156 9.09 8.41 2.82
C GLU A 156 9.18 9.10 4.18
N ASP A 157 8.31 10.08 4.44
CA ASP A 157 8.35 10.92 5.63
C ASP A 157 7.54 10.31 6.78
N VAL A 158 8.15 9.32 7.41
CA VAL A 158 7.60 8.67 8.60
C VAL A 158 8.13 9.25 9.91
N ASN A 159 8.93 10.33 9.86
CA ASN A 159 9.71 10.79 11.01
C ASN A 159 8.85 11.14 12.21
N ILE A 160 7.72 11.83 12.00
CA ILE A 160 6.82 12.22 13.09
C ILE A 160 6.25 10.98 13.79
N VAL A 161 5.78 10.00 13.00
CA VAL A 161 5.21 8.74 13.51
C VAL A 161 6.28 7.91 14.21
N LEU A 162 7.48 7.83 13.63
CA LEU A 162 8.64 7.17 14.22
C LEU A 162 9.00 7.74 15.58
N HIS A 163 9.17 9.07 15.68
CA HIS A 163 9.50 9.74 16.94
C HIS A 163 8.39 9.55 17.98
N HIS A 164 7.13 9.59 17.56
CA HIS A 164 6.00 9.30 18.44
C HIS A 164 6.08 7.88 19.01
N LEU A 165 6.26 6.86 18.17
CA LEU A 165 6.34 5.46 18.60
C LEU A 165 7.55 5.20 19.51
N VAL A 166 8.74 5.67 19.12
CA VAL A 166 9.94 5.56 19.96
C VAL A 166 9.72 6.25 21.30
N GLY A 167 9.14 7.45 21.31
CA GLY A 167 8.84 8.19 22.54
C GLY A 167 7.81 7.47 23.44
N VAL A 168 6.80 6.84 22.84
CA VAL A 168 5.81 6.01 23.56
C VAL A 168 6.48 4.79 24.20
N MET A 169 7.33 4.09 23.45
CA MET A 169 8.09 2.93 23.94
C MET A 169 9.07 3.32 25.06
N ASP A 170 9.84 4.40 24.88
CA ASP A 170 10.77 4.91 25.90
C ASP A 170 10.05 5.35 27.17
N SER A 171 8.91 6.04 27.02
CA SER A 171 8.07 6.44 28.16
C SER A 171 7.54 5.21 28.91
N PHE A 172 7.16 4.16 28.20
CA PHE A 172 6.79 2.89 28.80
C PHE A 172 7.97 2.27 29.59
N CYS A 173 9.15 2.17 28.99
CA CYS A 173 10.35 1.63 29.64
C CYS A 173 10.68 2.41 30.93
N LYS A 174 10.72 3.75 30.87
CA LYS A 174 10.97 4.61 32.04
C LYS A 174 9.95 4.42 33.15
N ARG A 175 8.65 4.28 32.80
CA ARG A 175 7.59 4.02 33.79
C ARG A 175 7.78 2.66 34.47
N ILE A 176 8.16 1.62 33.74
CA ILE A 176 8.41 0.30 34.31
C ILE A 176 9.67 0.28 35.20
N GLU A 177 10.74 0.95 34.79
CA GLU A 177 11.95 1.10 35.62
C GLU A 177 11.67 1.82 36.95
N GLN A 178 10.83 2.85 36.91
CA GLN A 178 10.42 3.59 38.10
C GLN A 178 9.54 2.74 39.02
N ARG A 179 8.53 2.04 38.48
CA ARG A 179 7.65 1.16 39.26
C ARG A 179 8.39 -0.03 39.87
N HIS A 180 9.43 -0.54 39.21
CA HIS A 180 10.21 -1.66 39.74
C HIS A 180 10.89 -1.34 41.08
N LYS A 181 11.19 -0.07 41.36
CA LYS A 181 11.72 0.35 42.66
C LYS A 181 10.69 0.24 43.78
N GLN A 182 9.41 0.03 43.44
CA GLN A 182 8.27 0.11 44.35
C GLN A 182 7.48 -1.21 44.42
N GLU A 183 7.23 -1.90 43.30
CA GLU A 183 6.42 -3.12 43.24
C GLU A 183 6.85 -4.11 42.13
N ALA A 184 6.63 -5.41 42.36
CA ALA A 184 6.90 -6.49 41.40
C ALA A 184 5.68 -6.77 40.51
N ILE A 185 5.74 -6.32 39.25
CA ILE A 185 4.75 -6.63 38.20
C ILE A 185 5.16 -7.92 37.46
N SER A 186 4.21 -8.80 37.13
CA SER A 186 4.45 -10.01 36.35
C SER A 186 4.89 -9.70 34.91
N ALA A 187 5.58 -10.65 34.27
CA ALA A 187 6.12 -10.47 32.92
C ALA A 187 4.99 -10.40 31.88
N GLU A 188 3.94 -11.20 32.07
CA GLU A 188 2.77 -11.30 31.21
C GLU A 188 1.99 -9.97 31.19
N THR A 189 1.81 -9.36 32.37
CA THR A 189 1.13 -8.06 32.47
C THR A 189 1.96 -6.94 31.84
N ILE A 190 3.29 -6.97 31.96
CA ILE A 190 4.16 -5.99 31.27
C ILE A 190 4.05 -6.16 29.76
N GLN A 191 4.07 -7.41 29.27
CA GLN A 191 3.94 -7.73 27.85
C GLN A 191 2.61 -7.21 27.28
N GLU A 192 1.48 -7.52 27.91
CA GLU A 192 0.16 -7.07 27.46
C GLU A 192 0.03 -5.54 27.47
N GLN A 193 0.50 -4.88 28.55
CA GLN A 193 0.49 -3.42 28.63
C GLN A 193 1.36 -2.77 27.56
N PHE A 194 2.53 -3.34 27.29
CA PHE A 194 3.40 -2.86 26.21
C PHE A 194 2.71 -2.97 24.86
N LYS A 195 2.17 -4.15 24.53
CA LYS A 195 1.46 -4.39 23.26
C LYS A 195 0.29 -3.43 23.09
N SER A 196 -0.50 -3.22 24.14
CA SER A 196 -1.62 -2.28 24.13
C SER A 196 -1.17 -0.84 23.85
N VAL A 197 -0.15 -0.36 24.56
CA VAL A 197 0.36 1.03 24.41
C VAL A 197 0.93 1.27 23.01
N VAL A 198 1.68 0.31 22.45
CA VAL A 198 2.23 0.39 21.09
C VAL A 198 1.11 0.30 20.05
N ALA A 199 0.14 -0.59 20.24
CA ALA A 199 -1.01 -0.74 19.34
C ALA A 199 -1.80 0.56 19.23
N GLU A 200 -2.15 1.18 20.35
CA GLU A 200 -2.92 2.43 20.37
C GLU A 200 -2.17 3.59 19.69
N ALA A 201 -0.86 3.67 19.85
CA ALA A 201 -0.03 4.68 19.18
C ALA A 201 0.10 4.43 17.67
N ALA A 202 0.18 3.17 17.24
CA ALA A 202 0.39 2.81 15.83
C ALA A 202 -0.91 2.76 15.01
N ARG A 203 -2.06 2.49 15.65
CA ARG A 203 -3.36 2.23 15.00
C ARG A 203 -3.77 3.25 13.94
N PRO A 204 -3.63 4.58 14.16
CA PRO A 204 -4.01 5.57 13.17
C PRO A 204 -3.20 5.49 11.86
N PHE A 205 -2.00 4.91 11.90
CA PHE A 205 -1.05 4.94 10.78
C PHE A 205 -0.97 3.62 10.02
N VAL A 206 -1.02 2.48 10.72
CA VAL A 206 -0.89 1.14 10.09
C VAL A 206 -2.23 0.40 9.96
N MET A 207 -3.29 0.91 10.59
CA MET A 207 -4.69 0.47 10.45
C MET A 207 -4.89 -1.02 10.74
N ALA A 208 -5.47 -1.79 9.80
CA ALA A 208 -5.76 -3.22 9.96
C ALA A 208 -4.51 -4.09 10.21
N ARG A 209 -3.30 -3.53 10.07
CA ARG A 209 -2.02 -4.23 10.27
C ARG A 209 -1.44 -4.02 11.68
N THR A 210 -2.12 -3.27 12.56
CA THR A 210 -1.60 -2.93 13.90
C THR A 210 -1.22 -4.13 14.73
N ASP A 211 -2.10 -5.13 14.84
CA ASP A 211 -1.84 -6.28 15.72
C ASP A 211 -0.59 -7.04 15.25
N ARG A 212 -0.48 -7.26 13.94
CA ARG A 212 0.70 -7.88 13.33
C ARG A 212 1.96 -7.03 13.50
N PHE A 213 1.86 -5.71 13.34
CA PHE A 213 2.97 -4.80 13.55
C PHE A 213 3.49 -4.86 14.98
N VAL A 214 2.59 -4.93 15.97
CA VAL A 214 2.93 -5.03 17.39
C VAL A 214 3.62 -6.37 17.70
N ASP A 215 3.16 -7.47 17.11
CA ASP A 215 3.82 -8.77 17.24
C ASP A 215 5.21 -8.78 16.59
N GLU A 216 5.38 -8.13 15.43
CA GLU A 216 6.68 -8.01 14.77
C GLU A 216 7.64 -7.12 15.57
N VAL A 217 7.17 -6.03 16.20
CA VAL A 217 7.96 -5.21 17.14
C VAL A 217 8.46 -6.07 18.30
N GLU A 218 7.58 -6.87 18.91
CA GLU A 218 7.95 -7.78 19.99
C GLU A 218 9.00 -8.80 19.55
N LEU A 219 8.79 -9.46 18.41
CA LEU A 219 9.73 -10.44 17.88
C LEU A 219 11.09 -9.81 17.57
N PHE A 220 11.11 -8.61 16.98
CA PHE A 220 12.35 -7.89 16.69
C PHE A 220 13.12 -7.57 17.98
N LEU A 221 12.45 -7.00 18.98
CA LEU A 221 13.07 -6.71 20.27
C LEU A 221 13.58 -7.97 20.98
N ALA A 222 12.78 -9.05 20.96
CA ALA A 222 13.15 -10.33 21.56
C ALA A 222 14.34 -11.00 20.86
N SER A 223 14.51 -10.76 19.56
CA SER A 223 15.63 -11.31 18.79
C SER A 223 16.99 -10.74 19.21
N GLY A 224 17.03 -9.47 19.62
CA GLY A 224 18.29 -8.75 19.88
C GLY A 224 19.19 -8.61 18.65
N LEU A 225 18.65 -8.81 17.44
CA LEU A 225 19.36 -8.75 16.18
C LEU A 225 19.29 -7.35 15.58
N ASN A 226 20.24 -7.04 14.69
CA ASN A 226 20.10 -5.90 13.80
C ASN A 226 19.11 -6.22 12.66
N THR A 227 18.74 -5.19 11.92
CA THR A 227 17.77 -5.22 10.83
C THR A 227 18.08 -6.30 9.79
N GLU A 228 19.34 -6.42 9.38
CA GLU A 228 19.78 -7.36 8.34
C GLU A 228 19.78 -8.81 8.82
N ALA A 229 20.25 -9.06 10.05
CA ALA A 229 20.28 -10.39 10.64
C ALA A 229 18.85 -10.90 10.94
N TYR A 230 17.96 -10.01 11.37
CA TYR A 230 16.54 -10.33 11.55
C TYR A 230 15.90 -10.79 10.23
N ASP A 231 16.14 -10.05 9.14
CA ASP A 231 15.65 -10.41 7.80
C ASP A 231 16.23 -11.75 7.31
N ALA A 232 17.49 -12.06 7.62
CA ALA A 232 18.11 -13.31 7.24
C ALA A 232 17.42 -14.51 7.90
N VAL A 233 17.08 -14.42 9.19
CA VAL A 233 16.31 -15.44 9.91
C VAL A 233 14.91 -15.60 9.30
N TYR A 234 14.26 -14.48 8.96
CA TYR A 234 12.95 -14.48 8.31
C TYR A 234 12.99 -15.27 6.99
N LYS A 235 13.97 -15.00 6.12
CA LYS A 235 14.16 -15.66 4.83
C LYS A 235 14.46 -17.16 4.99
N GLN A 236 15.33 -17.51 5.94
CA GLN A 236 15.69 -18.91 6.21
C GLN A 236 14.47 -19.72 6.65
N ARG A 237 13.65 -19.17 7.55
CA ARG A 237 12.47 -19.87 8.08
C ARG A 237 11.35 -19.94 7.05
N LEU A 238 11.15 -18.90 6.24
CA LEU A 238 10.20 -18.94 5.14
C LEU A 238 10.55 -20.06 4.13
N ARG A 239 11.85 -20.21 3.79
CA ARG A 239 12.32 -21.32 2.95
C ARG A 239 12.04 -22.68 3.58
N LEU A 240 12.33 -22.83 4.87
CA LEU A 240 12.11 -24.09 5.59
C LEU A 240 10.63 -24.46 5.65
N ASN A 241 9.75 -23.50 5.91
CA ASN A 241 8.30 -23.74 5.93
C ASN A 241 7.77 -24.15 4.56
N ASN A 242 8.25 -23.53 3.49
CA ASN A 242 7.88 -23.91 2.13
C ASN A 242 8.33 -25.36 1.83
N THR A 243 9.53 -25.76 2.27
CA THR A 243 10.01 -27.14 2.11
C THR A 243 9.18 -28.14 2.94
N ILE A 244 8.84 -27.80 4.19
CA ILE A 244 8.00 -28.64 5.05
C ILE A 244 6.59 -28.76 4.46
N GLY A 245 6.02 -27.66 3.96
CA GLY A 245 4.71 -27.66 3.29
C GLY A 245 4.69 -28.47 1.98
N ILE A 246 5.78 -28.45 1.21
CA ILE A 246 5.96 -29.29 0.02
C ILE A 246 6.06 -30.77 0.42
N ASN A 247 6.83 -31.09 1.47
CA ASN A 247 6.96 -32.47 1.95
C ASN A 247 5.65 -33.02 2.53
N ALA A 248 4.92 -32.22 3.32
CA ALA A 248 3.59 -32.58 3.82
C ALA A 248 2.55 -32.70 2.69
N GLY A 249 2.65 -31.86 1.65
CA GLY A 249 1.81 -31.95 0.46
C GLY A 249 2.15 -33.14 -0.45
N ASN A 250 3.36 -33.68 -0.37
CA ASN A 250 3.78 -34.89 -1.06
C ASN A 250 3.40 -36.17 -0.28
N GLU A 251 3.38 -36.11 1.05
CA GLU A 251 2.88 -37.22 1.91
C GLU A 251 1.34 -37.33 1.89
N ALA A 252 0.62 -36.23 1.63
CA ALA A 252 -0.85 -36.23 1.50
C ALA A 252 -1.36 -36.60 0.10
N ARG A 253 -0.50 -36.97 -0.86
CA ARG A 253 -0.87 -37.26 -2.26
C ARG A 253 -1.03 -38.74 -2.59
N GLU A 254 -0.95 -39.64 -1.61
CA GLU A 254 -1.21 -41.07 -1.84
C GLU A 254 -2.64 -41.53 -1.51
N GLU A 255 -3.53 -40.68 -0.99
CA GLU A 255 -4.94 -41.06 -0.82
C GLU A 255 -5.92 -39.98 -1.32
N GLU A 256 -6.70 -40.43 -2.31
CA GLU A 256 -7.94 -39.86 -2.86
C GLU A 256 -7.84 -38.72 -3.90
N GLY A 257 -8.35 -39.05 -5.08
CA GLY A 257 -8.48 -38.17 -6.22
C GLY A 257 -9.80 -37.40 -6.27
N VAL A 258 -9.80 -36.48 -7.25
CA VAL A 258 -10.93 -35.79 -7.87
C VAL A 258 -11.53 -34.60 -7.12
N ASP A 259 -11.08 -33.42 -7.58
CA ASP A 259 -11.84 -32.21 -7.88
C ASP A 259 -12.60 -31.49 -6.75
N ASN A 260 -12.06 -30.35 -6.31
CA ASN A 260 -12.87 -29.12 -6.38
C ASN A 260 -12.05 -27.83 -6.33
N ARG A 261 -12.23 -27.01 -7.37
CA ARG A 261 -11.84 -25.60 -7.45
C ARG A 261 -12.39 -24.80 -6.27
N ARG A 262 -11.51 -24.18 -5.47
CA ARG A 262 -11.81 -22.90 -4.80
C ARG A 262 -10.61 -21.97 -4.88
N SER A 263 -10.55 -21.25 -5.99
CA SER A 263 -9.74 -20.05 -6.15
C SER A 263 -10.26 -18.97 -5.17
N ARG A 264 -9.51 -18.70 -4.09
CA ARG A 264 -9.65 -17.45 -3.32
C ARG A 264 -8.65 -16.46 -3.90
N ALA A 265 -9.05 -15.82 -4.99
CA ALA A 265 -8.34 -14.67 -5.53
C ALA A 265 -8.43 -13.51 -4.52
N SER A 266 -7.29 -13.12 -3.93
CA SER A 266 -7.18 -11.89 -3.14
C SER A 266 -7.16 -10.69 -4.11
N PRO A 267 -8.05 -9.68 -3.98
CA PRO A 267 -8.26 -8.66 -5.02
C PRO A 267 -7.13 -7.64 -5.22
N TYR A 268 -6.02 -7.71 -4.49
CA TYR A 268 -5.02 -6.63 -4.45
C TYR A 268 -3.62 -6.96 -4.99
N LEU A 269 -3.45 -8.09 -5.71
CA LEU A 269 -2.13 -8.52 -6.21
C LEU A 269 -1.74 -8.00 -7.60
N PHE A 270 -2.38 -6.97 -8.15
CA PHE A 270 -2.09 -6.47 -9.50
C PHE A 270 -1.29 -5.15 -9.52
N ILE A 271 -0.19 -5.04 -8.76
CA ILE A 271 0.88 -4.06 -9.09
C ILE A 271 2.24 -4.61 -8.62
N PHE A 272 2.67 -5.75 -9.16
CA PHE A 272 4.09 -6.10 -9.17
C PHE A 272 4.39 -6.66 -10.55
N GLU A 273 4.45 -5.76 -11.53
CA GLU A 273 5.06 -6.11 -12.81
C GLU A 273 6.51 -6.50 -12.56
N GLN A 274 6.84 -7.63 -13.16
CA GLN A 274 8.05 -8.40 -13.07
C GLN A 274 9.05 -7.77 -14.03
N ASP A 275 9.99 -6.98 -13.52
CA ASP A 275 11.15 -6.58 -14.32
C ASP A 275 12.09 -7.78 -14.42
N SER A 276 12.03 -8.45 -15.56
CA SER A 276 13.03 -9.42 -15.99
C SER A 276 14.29 -8.70 -16.47
N ASP A 277 15.40 -9.09 -15.84
CA ASP A 277 16.84 -8.99 -16.21
C ASP A 277 17.35 -7.78 -17.02
#